data_AF-A0A0C9YW89-F1
#
_entry.id   AF-A0A0C9YW89-F1
#
_cell.length_a   1.000
_cell.length_b   1.000
_cell.length_c   1.000
_cell.angle_alpha   90.00
_cell.angle_beta   90.00
_cell.angle_gamma   90.00
#
_symmetry.space_group_name_H-M   'P 1'
#
loop_
_entity.id
_entity.type
_entity.pdbx_description
1 polymer ?
#
loop_
_entity_poly.entity_id
_entity_poly.type
_entity_poly.pdbx_seq_one_letter_code
_entity_poly.pdbx_strand_id
1 'polypeptide(L)' 'LHIFDKDDQDFSEMGFNTTFNLQMTKELKVSGHIWHATPAGRKPTCVGETEISVGKTL' A
#
# COMPACT_ATOMS: atom_id res chain seq x y z
N LEU A 1 -23.19 -10.30 -1.37
CA LEU A 1 -21.82 -10.43 -0.86
C LEU A 1 -20.94 -10.75 -2.07
N HIS A 2 -20.28 -9.74 -2.63
CA HIS A 2 -19.60 -9.77 -3.93
C HIS A 2 -18.16 -10.32 -3.85
N ILE A 3 -17.89 -11.21 -2.89
CA ILE A 3 -16.53 -11.67 -2.59
C ILE A 3 -15.97 -12.59 -3.70
N PHE A 4 -16.85 -13.23 -4.47
CA PHE A 4 -16.46 -14.17 -5.53
C PHE A 4 -16.83 -13.67 -6.93
N ASP A 5 -16.97 -12.36 -7.07
CA ASP A 5 -17.23 -11.76 -8.38
C ASP A 5 -16.03 -11.98 -9.30
N LYS A 6 -16.34 -12.07 -10.58
CA LYS A 6 -15.38 -12.36 -11.64
C LYS A 6 -15.37 -11.26 -12.67
N ASP A 7 -14.20 -11.04 -13.25
CA ASP A 7 -14.03 -10.14 -14.38
C ASP A 7 -14.59 -10.73 -15.70
N ASP A 8 -14.54 -9.95 -16.79
CA ASP A 8 -14.98 -10.36 -18.12
C ASP A 8 -14.21 -11.56 -18.71
N GLN A 9 -13.11 -11.98 -18.07
CA GLN A 9 -12.27 -13.11 -18.44
C GLN A 9 -12.44 -14.31 -17.51
N ASP A 10 -13.48 -14.29 -16.65
CA ASP A 10 -13.81 -15.36 -15.71
C ASP A 10 -12.79 -15.56 -14.56
N PHE A 11 -11.92 -14.57 -14.31
CA PHE A 11 -10.97 -14.57 -13.18
C PHE A 11 -11.58 -13.90 -11.94
N SER A 12 -11.22 -14.40 -10.75
CA SER A 12 -11.61 -13.80 -9.47
C SER A 12 -11.05 -12.38 -9.33
N GLU A 13 -11.88 -11.41 -8.97
CA GLU A 13 -11.46 -10.00 -8.77
C GLU A 13 -10.52 -9.81 -7.56
N MET A 14 -10.42 -10.79 -6.67
CA MET A 14 -9.52 -10.75 -5.51
C MET A 14 -8.03 -10.86 -5.88
N GLY A 15 -7.23 -9.92 -5.38
CA GLY A 15 -5.77 -9.96 -5.41
C GLY A 15 -5.18 -10.56 -4.13
N PHE A 16 -4.15 -11.40 -4.26
CA PHE A 16 -3.43 -12.00 -3.13
C PHE A 16 -1.94 -11.70 -3.22
N ASN A 17 -1.26 -11.58 -2.06
CA ASN A 17 0.19 -11.37 -1.97
C ASN A 17 0.69 -10.13 -2.75
N THR A 18 -0.07 -9.03 -2.70
CA THR A 18 0.28 -7.79 -3.41
C THR A 18 1.25 -6.94 -2.59
N THR A 19 2.23 -6.33 -3.26
CA THR A 19 3.12 -5.33 -2.65
C THR A 19 2.83 -3.95 -3.25
N PHE A 20 2.66 -2.94 -2.41
CA PHE A 20 2.45 -1.56 -2.83
C PHE A 20 3.73 -0.76 -2.60
N ASN A 21 4.32 -0.20 -3.66
CA ASN A 21 5.55 0.60 -3.57
C ASN A 21 5.28 2.04 -4.03
N LEU A 22 5.69 3.01 -3.22
CA LEU A 22 5.44 4.43 -3.47
C LEU A 22 6.76 5.19 -3.59
N GLN A 23 6.94 5.90 -4.70
CA GLN A 23 8.08 6.75 -4.96
C GLN A 23 7.64 8.20 -5.10
N MET A 24 8.35 9.11 -4.43
CA MET A 24 8.08 10.54 -4.45
C MET A 24 9.30 11.31 -4.93
N THR A 25 9.08 12.55 -5.37
CA THR A 25 10.17 13.51 -5.60
C THR A 25 10.83 13.89 -4.28
N LYS A 26 12.09 14.36 -4.33
CA LYS A 26 12.94 14.57 -3.15
C LYS A 26 12.37 15.51 -2.08
N GLU A 27 11.47 16.40 -2.49
CA GLU A 27 10.87 17.44 -1.65
C GLU A 27 9.63 16.92 -0.89
N LEU A 28 9.09 15.78 -1.28
CA LEU A 28 7.86 15.24 -0.73
C LEU A 28 8.15 14.03 0.17
N LYS A 29 7.55 14.03 1.35
CA LYS A 29 7.62 12.93 2.30
C LYS A 29 6.24 12.36 2.59
N VAL A 30 6.19 11.04 2.71
CA VAL A 30 4.98 10.27 3.00
C VAL A 30 4.91 10.03 4.50
N SER A 31 3.76 10.35 5.09
CA SER A 31 3.51 10.19 6.53
C SER A 31 2.94 8.82 6.89
N GLY A 32 2.41 8.06 5.93
CA GLY A 32 1.84 6.74 6.17
C GLY A 32 0.73 6.39 5.17
N HIS A 33 0.05 5.28 5.42
CA HIS A 33 -1.15 4.89 4.69
C HIS A 33 -2.27 4.49 5.67
N ILE A 34 -3.50 4.64 5.21
CA ILE A 34 -4.70 4.23 5.94
C ILE A 34 -5.40 3.19 5.07
N TRP A 35 -4.97 1.92 5.10
CA TRP A 35 -5.59 0.80 4.36
C TRP A 35 -5.33 -0.53 5.09
N HIS A 36 -5.99 -1.61 4.68
CA HIS A 36 -5.73 -2.97 5.16
C HIS A 36 -4.43 -3.52 4.57
N ALA A 37 -3.29 -3.04 5.06
CA ALA A 37 -1.97 -3.46 4.63
C ALA A 37 -1.01 -3.58 5.80
N THR A 38 0.04 -4.38 5.60
CA THR A 38 1.10 -4.60 6.58
C THR A 38 2.39 -3.96 6.06
N PRO A 39 3.18 -3.27 6.91
CA PRO A 39 4.43 -2.64 6.51
C PRO A 39 5.45 -3.62 5.90
N ALA A 40 6.09 -3.25 4.80
CA ALA A 40 7.09 -4.09 4.10
C ALA A 40 8.50 -4.11 4.73
N GLY A 41 8.72 -3.47 5.89
CA GLY A 41 9.99 -3.52 6.64
C GLY A 41 11.19 -2.73 6.06
N ARG A 42 11.08 -2.19 4.84
CA ARG A 42 12.09 -1.31 4.22
C ARG A 42 11.78 0.18 4.43
N LYS A 43 12.66 0.97 5.03
CA LYS A 43 12.48 2.43 5.14
C LYS A 43 12.92 3.15 3.85
N PRO A 44 12.03 3.52 2.90
CA PRO A 44 12.46 4.28 1.74
C PRO A 44 12.80 5.72 2.14
N THR A 45 13.62 6.38 1.31
CA THR A 45 14.06 7.77 1.50
C THR A 45 12.92 8.78 1.51
N CYS A 46 11.73 8.37 1.05
CA CYS A 46 10.53 9.20 0.98
C CYS A 46 9.66 9.17 2.25
N VAL A 47 10.05 8.51 3.35
CA VAL A 47 9.25 8.51 4.60
C VAL A 47 9.54 9.75 5.46
N GLY A 48 8.46 10.41 5.89
CA GLY A 48 8.48 11.56 6.80
C GLY A 48 8.72 11.19 8.26
N GLU A 49 9.08 12.19 9.07
CA GLU A 49 9.19 12.01 10.52
C GLU A 49 7.82 11.97 11.19
N THR A 50 6.86 12.74 10.64
CA THR A 50 5.45 12.75 11.02
C THR A 50 4.75 11.50 10.50
N GLU A 51 4.04 10.80 11.39
CA GLU A 51 3.34 9.56 11.08
C GLU A 51 1.83 9.73 11.14
N ILE A 52 1.11 9.12 10.19
CA ILE A 52 -0.35 9.04 10.18
C ILE A 52 -0.75 7.58 9.95
N SER A 53 -1.49 6.99 10.90
CA SER A 53 -1.98 5.60 10.87
C SER A 53 -0.85 4.55 10.80
N VAL A 54 -0.82 3.65 9.81
CA VAL A 54 0.23 2.63 9.69
C VAL A 54 1.53 3.30 9.21
N GLY A 55 2.39 3.61 10.19
CA GLY A 55 3.63 4.37 10.05
C GLY A 55 4.91 3.53 9.89
N LYS A 56 5.92 4.18 9.30
CA LYS A 56 7.32 3.77 9.05
C LYS A 56 7.59 2.41 8.40
N THR A 57 6.63 1.86 7.67
CA THR A 57 6.97 1.16 6.42
C THR A 57 5.81 1.02 5.45
N LEU A 58 6.04 1.45 4.20
CA LEU A 58 5.27 1.12 3.01
C LEU A 58 6.01 0.01 2.27
#